data_AF-A0A6I4NF34-F1
#
_entry.id   AF-A0A6I4NF34-F1
#
_cell.length_a   1.000
_cell.length_b   1.000
_cell.length_c   1.000
_cell.angle_alpha   90.00
_cell.angle_beta   90.00
_cell.angle_gamma   90.00
#
_symmetry.space_group_name_H-M   'P 1'
#
loop_
_entity.id
_entity.type
_entity.pdbx_description
1 polymer ?
#
loop_
_entity_poly.entity_id
_entity_poly.type
_entity_poly.pdbx_seq_one_letter_code
_entity_poly.pdbx_strand_id
1 'polypeptide(L)'
;MTCMINKTASATRTIDAGFGLSRGAVAGSLNISQAKTQSVAVTCSSPVKKGHSLVAYPIGTRYKYKIEKHITTPLDYKAGTSGWKRAFNPAPAKVSCKVK
;
A
#
# COMPACT_ATOMS: atom_id res chain seq x y z
N MET A 1 1.88 -29.77 15.66
CA MET A 1 3.23 -29.32 15.25
C MET A 1 3.20 -27.81 15.15
N THR A 2 4.20 -27.10 15.68
CA THR A 2 4.25 -25.63 15.56
C THR A 2 5.01 -25.28 14.30
N CYS A 3 4.36 -24.59 13.36
CA CYS A 3 5.02 -24.13 12.14
C CYS A 3 5.40 -22.66 12.30
N MET A 4 6.65 -22.35 11.94
CA MET A 4 7.16 -20.99 11.88
C MET A 4 7.50 -20.65 10.43
N ILE A 5 7.02 -19.50 9.97
CA ILE A 5 7.35 -18.95 8.66
C ILE A 5 8.05 -17.62 8.89
N ASN A 6 9.31 -17.57 8.48
CA ASN A 6 10.09 -16.34 8.34
C ASN A 6 10.33 -16.14 6.86
N LYS A 7 9.62 -15.18 6.25
CA LYS A 7 9.74 -14.89 4.83
C LYS A 7 9.86 -13.40 4.62
N THR A 8 10.81 -12.95 3.83
CA THR A 8 10.83 -11.60 3.29
C THR A 8 10.03 -11.61 1.99
N ALA A 9 9.03 -10.73 1.90
CA ALA A 9 8.17 -10.60 0.73
C ALA A 9 8.20 -9.16 0.23
N SER A 10 8.31 -8.97 -1.07
CA SER A 10 8.23 -7.64 -1.68
C SER A 10 6.78 -7.35 -2.08
N ALA A 11 6.20 -6.30 -1.50
CA ALA A 11 4.87 -5.84 -1.88
C ALA A 11 4.97 -4.61 -2.80
N THR A 12 4.27 -4.65 -3.93
CA THR A 12 4.23 -3.53 -4.88
C THR A 12 3.27 -2.45 -4.37
N ARG A 13 3.75 -1.22 -4.28
CA ARG A 13 2.95 -0.02 -3.96
C ARG A 13 2.31 0.51 -5.24
N THR A 14 0.99 0.48 -5.34
CA THR A 14 0.25 1.14 -6.43
C THR A 14 -0.14 2.55 -5.99
N ILE A 15 0.05 3.54 -6.88
CA ILE A 15 -0.34 4.93 -6.66
C ILE A 15 -0.88 5.43 -8.00
N ASP A 16 -2.18 5.69 -8.04
CA ASP A 16 -2.80 6.25 -9.24
C ASP A 16 -2.64 7.77 -9.26
N ALA A 17 -1.98 8.28 -10.29
CA ALA A 17 -1.92 9.71 -10.55
C ALA A 17 -3.09 10.18 -11.43
N GLY A 18 -3.28 11.50 -11.47
CA GLY A 18 -4.27 12.19 -12.31
C GLY A 18 -3.78 13.60 -12.63
N PHE A 19 -4.32 14.19 -13.70
CA PHE A 19 -3.96 15.54 -14.17
C PHE A 19 -2.46 15.78 -14.40
N GLY A 20 -1.72 14.75 -14.80
CA GLY A 20 -0.27 14.86 -15.07
C GLY A 20 0.62 14.91 -13.83
N LEU A 21 0.07 14.72 -12.62
CA LEU A 21 0.89 14.63 -11.40
C LEU A 21 1.84 13.43 -11.46
N SER A 22 3.05 13.61 -10.95
CA SER A 22 3.98 12.50 -10.77
C SER A 22 3.55 11.65 -9.58
N ARG A 23 3.92 10.37 -9.61
CA ARG A 23 3.77 9.46 -8.47
C ARG A 23 4.35 10.06 -7.18
N GLY A 24 5.47 10.77 -7.30
CA GLY A 24 6.17 11.38 -6.18
C GLY A 24 5.36 12.50 -5.51
N ALA A 25 4.69 13.33 -6.32
CA ALA A 25 3.82 14.39 -5.80
C ALA A 25 2.65 13.78 -5.00
N VAL A 26 1.97 12.78 -5.57
CA VAL A 26 0.85 12.09 -4.88
C VAL A 26 1.32 11.39 -3.61
N ALA A 27 2.45 10.69 -3.68
CA ALA A 27 3.04 10.02 -2.53
C ALA A 27 3.42 11.01 -1.41
N GLY A 28 4.00 12.16 -1.77
CA GLY A 28 4.31 13.25 -0.84
C GLY A 28 3.05 13.81 -0.17
N SER A 29 2.01 14.10 -0.95
CA SER A 29 0.73 14.60 -0.41
C SER A 29 0.03 13.60 0.50
N LEU A 30 0.20 12.30 0.26
CA LEU A 30 -0.34 11.23 1.10
C LEU A 30 0.57 10.86 2.27
N ASN A 31 1.74 11.50 2.41
CA ASN A 31 2.77 11.19 3.38
C ASN A 31 3.16 9.69 3.35
N ILE A 32 3.34 9.14 2.14
CA ILE A 32 3.77 7.77 1.90
C ILE A 32 5.04 7.73 1.06
N SER A 33 5.88 6.72 1.27
CA SER A 33 7.06 6.52 0.42
C SER A 33 6.69 6.30 -1.06
N GLN A 34 7.45 6.96 -1.93
CA GLN A 34 7.32 6.93 -3.38
C GLN A 34 7.82 5.60 -3.99
N ALA A 35 8.56 4.80 -3.22
CA ALA A 35 9.16 3.54 -3.65
C ALA A 35 8.10 2.63 -4.32
N LYS A 36 8.45 2.01 -5.45
CA LYS A 36 7.54 1.14 -6.21
C LYS A 36 7.28 -0.18 -5.48
N THR A 37 8.25 -0.64 -4.71
CA THR A 37 8.21 -1.86 -3.92
C THR A 37 8.64 -1.56 -2.50
N GLN A 38 8.12 -2.34 -1.56
CA GLN A 38 8.58 -2.33 -0.19
C GLN A 38 8.82 -3.75 0.27
N SER A 39 9.96 -3.96 0.88
CA SER A 39 10.29 -5.21 1.55
C SER A 39 9.46 -5.30 2.84
N VAL A 40 8.69 -6.38 2.96
CA VAL A 40 7.90 -6.72 4.13
C VAL A 40 8.53 -7.98 4.73
N ALA A 41 9.01 -7.88 5.96
CA ALA A 41 9.43 -9.05 6.72
C ALA A 41 8.18 -9.71 7.34
N VAL A 42 8.03 -11.01 7.13
CA VAL A 42 6.86 -11.78 7.52
C VAL A 42 7.31 -12.86 8.50
N THR A 43 6.97 -12.69 9.77
CA THR A 43 7.22 -13.69 10.82
C THR A 43 5.89 -14.13 11.40
N CYS A 44 5.55 -15.40 11.22
CA CYS A 44 4.34 -16.02 11.74
C CYS A 44 4.71 -17.34 12.43
N SER A 45 4.24 -17.55 13.65
CA SER A 45 4.30 -18.84 14.35
C SER A 45 2.89 -19.25 14.77
N SER A 46 2.47 -20.46 14.42
CA SER A 46 1.16 -20.99 14.84
C SER A 46 1.20 -22.52 14.92
N PRO A 47 0.44 -23.13 15.84
CA PRO A 47 0.17 -24.56 15.78
C PRO A 47 -0.61 -24.89 14.50
N VAL A 48 -0.08 -25.81 13.69
CA VAL A 48 -0.68 -26.29 12.46
C VAL A 48 -0.97 -27.78 12.60
N LYS A 49 -2.17 -28.19 12.20
CA LYS A 49 -2.57 -29.60 12.16
C LYS A 49 -1.97 -30.28 10.92
N LYS A 50 -1.71 -31.58 11.01
CA LYS A 50 -1.15 -32.37 9.90
C LYS A 50 -2.09 -32.25 8.68
N GLY A 51 -1.54 -31.87 7.51
CA GLY A 51 -2.31 -31.63 6.29
C GLY A 51 -2.71 -30.17 6.03
N HIS A 52 -2.44 -29.25 6.97
CA HIS A 52 -2.67 -27.82 6.78
C HIS A 52 -1.36 -27.05 6.54
N SER A 53 -1.46 -25.88 5.92
CA SER A 53 -0.37 -24.97 5.62
C SER A 53 -0.60 -23.63 6.30
N LEU A 54 0.44 -23.09 6.93
CA LEU A 54 0.44 -21.71 7.39
C LEU A 54 0.73 -20.79 6.19
N VAL A 55 -0.13 -19.81 5.96
CA VAL A 55 0.06 -18.81 4.89
C VAL A 55 0.07 -17.44 5.52
N ALA A 56 1.05 -16.63 5.14
CA ALA A 56 1.22 -15.30 5.67
C ALA A 56 1.07 -14.26 4.56
N TYR A 57 0.26 -13.24 4.82
CA TYR A 57 -0.06 -12.17 3.89
C TYR A 57 0.48 -10.83 4.43
N PRO A 58 1.20 -10.05 3.60
CA PRO A 58 1.58 -8.69 3.98
C PRO A 58 0.31 -7.84 4.15
N ILE A 59 0.20 -7.13 5.27
CA ILE A 59 -0.88 -6.16 5.49
C ILE A 59 -0.38 -4.73 5.29
N GLY A 60 -1.30 -3.83 4.98
CA GLY A 60 -0.97 -2.45 4.67
C GLY A 60 -2.19 -1.54 4.67
N THR A 61 -1.93 -0.26 4.49
CA THR A 61 -2.94 0.80 4.41
C THR A 61 -3.35 1.02 2.96
N ARG A 62 -4.66 0.98 2.70
CA ARG A 62 -5.23 1.44 1.42
C ARG A 62 -5.75 2.86 1.59
N TYR A 63 -5.24 3.76 0.77
CA TYR A 63 -5.71 5.13 0.67
C TYR A 63 -6.71 5.24 -0.48
N LYS A 64 -7.75 6.03 -0.25
CA LYS A 64 -8.73 6.43 -1.26
C LYS A 64 -8.78 7.95 -1.27
N TYR A 65 -8.45 8.56 -2.39
CA TYR A 65 -8.32 10.02 -2.51
C TYR A 65 -8.84 10.52 -3.85
N LYS A 66 -8.99 11.83 -3.95
CA LYS A 66 -9.21 12.55 -5.21
C LYS A 66 -8.10 13.58 -5.37
N ILE A 67 -7.80 13.91 -6.61
CA ILE A 67 -6.84 14.95 -6.96
C ILE A 67 -7.66 16.15 -7.44
N GLU A 68 -7.35 17.33 -6.92
CA GLU A 68 -7.94 18.58 -7.36
C GLU A 68 -6.89 19.38 -8.14
N LYS A 69 -7.28 19.85 -9.32
CA LYS A 69 -6.46 20.74 -10.14
C LYS A 69 -6.90 22.16 -9.86
N HIS A 70 -6.00 22.95 -9.30
CA HIS A 70 -6.14 24.39 -9.18
C HIS A 70 -5.31 25.08 -10.27
N ILE A 71 -5.83 26.16 -10.83
CA ILE A 71 -5.09 27.04 -11.72
C ILE A 71 -4.94 28.36 -10.98
N THR A 72 -3.71 28.68 -10.59
CA THR A 72 -3.38 29.95 -9.93
C THR A 72 -3.01 30.97 -11.00
N THR A 73 -4.01 31.77 -11.38
CA THR A 73 -3.86 33.06 -12.09
C THR A 73 -4.00 34.19 -11.05
N PRO A 74 -4.05 35.50 -11.37
CA PRO A 74 -4.42 36.55 -10.40
C PRO A 74 -5.67 36.25 -9.55
N LEU A 75 -6.52 35.31 -9.96
CA LEU A 75 -7.49 34.62 -9.12
C LEU A 75 -7.20 33.11 -9.13
N ASP A 76 -7.20 32.47 -7.96
CA ASP A 76 -7.10 31.00 -7.83
C ASP A 76 -8.48 30.38 -8.05
N TYR A 77 -8.58 29.43 -8.97
CA TYR A 77 -9.82 28.69 -9.17
C TYR A 77 -9.58 27.20 -9.41
N LYS A 78 -10.58 26.41 -9.00
CA LYS A 78 -10.60 24.97 -9.16
C LYS A 78 -10.96 24.60 -10.61
N ALA A 79 -9.97 24.11 -11.35
CA ALA A 79 -10.11 23.72 -12.75
C ALA A 79 -10.64 22.29 -12.96
N GLY A 80 -10.59 21.43 -11.93
CA GLY A 80 -11.19 20.10 -12.01
C GLY A 80 -10.89 19.20 -10.82
N THR A 81 -11.65 18.12 -10.71
CA THR A 81 -11.44 17.05 -9.71
C THR A 81 -11.40 15.69 -10.40
N SER A 82 -10.46 14.84 -9.98
CA SER A 82 -10.36 13.49 -10.53
C SER A 82 -11.46 12.60 -9.98
N GLY A 83 -11.74 11.50 -10.68
CA GLY A 83 -12.44 10.37 -10.06
C GLY A 83 -11.68 9.85 -8.82
N TRP A 84 -12.31 8.95 -8.08
CA TRP A 84 -11.69 8.29 -6.94
C TRP A 84 -10.46 7.50 -7.38
N LYS A 85 -9.31 7.84 -6.79
CA LYS A 85 -8.03 7.15 -6.95
C LYS A 85 -7.72 6.34 -5.71
N ARG A 86 -6.83 5.36 -5.88
CA ARG A 86 -6.42 4.45 -4.80
C ARG A 86 -4.90 4.41 -4.74
N ALA A 87 -4.39 4.27 -3.52
CA ALA A 87 -3.00 3.91 -3.30
C ALA A 87 -2.92 2.79 -2.27
N PHE A 88 -2.02 1.84 -2.49
CA PHE A 88 -1.72 0.80 -1.52
C PHE A 88 -0.32 0.99 -0.95
N ASN A 89 -0.27 1.12 0.37
CA ASN A 89 0.95 1.25 1.14
C ASN A 89 1.10 0.04 2.07
N PRO A 90 1.93 -0.96 1.72
CA PRO A 90 2.24 -2.06 2.62
C PRO A 90 2.85 -1.55 3.93
N ALA A 91 2.52 -2.17 5.05
CA ALA A 91 3.11 -1.81 6.33
C ALA A 91 4.41 -2.62 6.53
N PRO A 92 5.50 -1.99 7.00
CA PRO A 92 6.70 -2.73 7.34
C PRO A 92 6.40 -3.68 8.50
N ALA A 93 6.80 -4.95 8.36
CA ALA A 93 6.72 -5.98 9.39
C ALA A 93 5.33 -6.32 9.95
N LYS A 94 4.24 -5.85 9.33
CA LYS A 94 2.89 -6.25 9.72
C LYS A 94 2.36 -7.32 8.78
N VAL A 95 1.95 -8.45 9.36
CA VAL A 95 1.54 -9.63 8.59
C VAL A 95 0.32 -10.31 9.21
N SER A 96 -0.55 -10.83 8.36
CA SER A 96 -1.70 -11.62 8.76
C SER A 96 -1.42 -13.09 8.46
N CYS A 97 -1.50 -13.94 9.48
CA CYS A 97 -1.27 -15.37 9.37
C CYS A 97 -2.62 -16.09 9.29
N LYS A 98 -2.78 -17.01 8.34
CA LYS A 98 -3.95 -17.87 8.21
C LYS A 98 -3.51 -19.31 8.03
N VAL A 99 -4.09 -20.22 8.80
CA VAL A 99 -3.96 -21.66 8.58
C VAL A 99 -4.98 -22.07 7.50
N LYS A 100 -4.51 -22.71 6.42
CA LYS A 100 -5.33 -23.26 5.35
C LYS A 100 -5.21 -24.77 5.33
#